data_AF-A0A0L6VBA8-F1
#
_entry.id   AF-A0A0L6VBA8-F1
#
_cell.length_a   1.000
_cell.length_b   1.000
_cell.length_c   1.000
_cell.angle_alpha   90.00
_cell.angle_beta   90.00
_cell.angle_gamma   90.00
#
_symmetry.space_group_name_H-M   'P 1'
#
loop_
_entity.id
_entity.type
_entity.pdbx_description
1 polymer ?
#
loop_
_entity_poly.entity_id
_entity_poly.type
_entity_poly.pdbx_seq_one_letter_code
_entity_poly.pdbx_strand_id
1 'polypeptide(L)' 'MSSDLLLYKQRIVVLDDPNIKLPILQSKHDSPLAETSSWPGMTKDVKDYELY' A
#
# COMPACT_ATOMS: atom_id res chain seq x y z
N MET A 1 8.09 -18.82 -1.83
CA MET A 1 8.29 -17.37 -1.69
C MET A 1 7.43 -16.71 -2.75
N SER A 2 6.25 -16.24 -2.36
CA SER A 2 5.34 -15.53 -3.27
C SER A 2 5.85 -14.10 -3.44
N SER A 3 5.88 -13.61 -4.67
CA SER A 3 6.30 -12.24 -4.98
C SER A 3 5.08 -11.33 -4.88
N ASP A 4 4.72 -10.94 -3.66
CA ASP A 4 3.53 -10.13 -3.36
C ASP A 4 3.72 -8.62 -3.69
N LEU A 5 4.90 -8.29 -4.26
CA LEU A 5 5.34 -6.95 -4.63
C LEU A 5 5.79 -6.95 -6.10
N LEU A 6 5.19 -6.08 -6.89
CA LEU A 6 5.55 -5.87 -8.30
C LEU A 6 6.16 -4.48 -8.48
N LEU A 7 7.21 -4.35 -9.29
CA LEU A 7 7.76 -3.04 -9.64
C LEU A 7 7.24 -2.61 -11.02
N TYR A 8 6.43 -1.55 -11.06
CA TYR A 8 5.89 -1.00 -12.30
C TYR A 8 6.17 0.50 -12.40
N LYS A 9 6.85 0.94 -13.47
CA LYS A 9 7.20 2.35 -13.69
C LYS A 9 7.79 3.03 -12.43
N GLN A 10 8.69 2.33 -11.75
CA GLN A 10 9.35 2.81 -10.52
C GLN A 10 8.42 2.98 -9.30
N ARG A 11 7.21 2.39 -9.34
CA ARG A 11 6.30 2.28 -8.20
C ARG A 11 6.16 0.83 -7.76
N ILE A 12 6.01 0.63 -6.47
CA ILE A 12 5.74 -0.68 -5.88
C ILE A 12 4.24 -0.92 -5.96
N VAL A 13 3.81 -1.83 -6.82
CA VAL A 13 2.44 -2.30 -6.87
C VAL A 13 2.26 -3.39 -5.84
N VAL A 14 1.43 -3.11 -4.85
CA VAL A 14 1.09 -4.05 -3.77
C VAL A 14 -0.13 -4.84 -4.22
N LEU A 15 -0.02 -6.18 -4.17
CA LEU A 15 -1.16 -7.05 -4.44
C LEU A 15 -2.16 -6.98 -3.27
N ASP A 16 -3.34 -7.58 -3.45
CA ASP A 16 -4.44 -7.52 -2.46
C ASP A 16 -4.14 -8.39 -1.22
N ASP A 17 -3.08 -8.04 -0.48
CA ASP A 17 -2.68 -8.68 0.77
C ASP A 17 -2.79 -7.67 1.92
N PRO A 18 -3.71 -7.89 2.88
CA PRO A 18 -3.90 -6.99 4.02
C PRO A 18 -2.66 -6.90 4.91
N ASN A 19 -1.84 -7.95 4.99
CA ASN A 19 -0.62 -7.94 5.82
C ASN A 19 0.45 -6.98 5.28
N ILE A 20 0.39 -6.63 3.99
CA ILE A 20 1.30 -5.66 3.36
C ILE A 20 0.66 -4.27 3.31
N LYS A 21 -0.64 -4.18 3.03
CA LYS A 21 -1.36 -2.90 2.96
C LYS A 21 -1.43 -2.20 4.31
N LEU A 22 -1.73 -2.93 5.39
CA LEU A 22 -1.87 -2.37 6.74
C LEU A 22 -0.63 -1.60 7.25
N PRO A 23 0.60 -2.15 7.21
CA PRO A 23 1.77 -1.42 7.65
C PRO A 23 2.07 -0.17 6.80
N ILE A 24 1.71 -0.19 5.51
CA ILE A 24 1.85 0.98 4.62
C ILE A 24 0.81 2.06 4.97
N LEU A 25 -0.44 1.67 5.24
CA LEU A 25 -1.49 2.57 5.70
C LEU A 25 -1.16 3.17 7.08
N GLN A 26 -0.64 2.36 8.00
CA GLN A 26 -0.19 2.80 9.31
C GLN A 26 0.99 3.78 9.26
N SER A 27 1.85 3.68 8.24
CA SER A 27 2.99 4.58 8.09
C SER A 27 2.60 5.99 7.64
N LYS A 28 1.29 6.29 7.43
CA LYS A 28 0.69 7.64 7.29
C LYS A 28 1.57 8.67 6.54
N HIS A 29 2.09 8.30 5.36
CA HIS A 29 2.95 9.17 4.53
C HIS A 29 4.34 9.55 5.09
N ASP A 30 4.70 9.13 6.30
CA ASP A 30 6.04 9.37 6.88
C ASP A 30 7.11 8.39 6.34
N SER A 31 6.71 7.43 5.50
CA SER A 31 7.61 6.45 4.90
C SER A 31 7.72 6.63 3.38
N PRO A 32 8.93 6.57 2.79
CA PRO A 32 9.12 6.52 1.34
C PRO A 32 8.34 5.38 0.66
N LEU A 33 8.01 4.34 1.42
CA LEU A 33 7.17 3.22 0.97
C LEU A 33 5.73 3.65 0.73
N ALA A 34 5.15 4.52 1.55
CA ALA A 34 3.79 5.04 1.34
C ALA A 34 3.71 5.94 0.11
N GLU A 35 4.79 6.66 -0.22
CA GLU A 35 4.86 7.49 -1.43
C GLU A 35 5.07 6.68 -2.71
N THR A 36 5.85 5.59 -2.62
CA THR A 36 6.24 4.77 -3.78
C THR A 36 5.27 3.64 -4.06
N SER A 37 4.42 3.28 -3.09
CA SER A 37 3.47 2.17 -3.24
C SER A 37 2.14 2.61 -3.85
N SER A 38 1.52 1.71 -4.60
CA SER A 38 0.20 1.91 -5.19
C SER A 38 -0.52 0.58 -5.33
N TRP A 39 -1.82 0.56 -5.12
CA TRP A 39 -2.64 -0.62 -5.38
C TRP A 39 -4.05 -0.23 -5.79
N PRO A 40 -4.79 -1.13 -6.46
CA PRO A 40 -6.19 -0.90 -6.79
C PRO A 40 -7.00 -0.62 -5.51
N GLY A 41 -7.77 0.47 -5.50
CA GLY A 41 -8.63 0.81 -4.36
C GLY A 41 -7.94 1.54 -3.20
N MET A 42 -6.65 1.87 -3.30
CA MET A 42 -5.87 2.49 -2.21
C MET A 42 -6.53 3.72 -1.59
N THR A 43 -7.13 4.61 -2.39
CA THR A 43 -7.83 5.80 -1.85
C THR A 43 -9.06 5.45 -1.01
N LYS A 44 -9.74 4.34 -1.33
CA LYS A 44 -10.88 3.85 -0.54
C LYS A 44 -10.35 3.21 0.75
N ASP A 45 -9.34 2.36 0.64
CA ASP A 45 -8.72 1.69 1.80
C ASP A 45 -8.14 2.69 2.82
N VAL A 46 -7.52 3.79 2.35
CA VAL A 46 -7.04 4.88 3.23
C VAL A 46 -8.19 5.55 3.97
N LYS A 47 -9.29 5.88 3.28
CA LYS A 47 -10.46 6.51 3.91
C LYS A 47 -11.15 5.57 4.90
N ASP A 48 -11.30 4.30 4.53
CA ASP A 48 -11.89 3.27 5.40
C ASP A 48 -11.03 3.07 6.66
N TYR A 49 -9.69 3.17 6.54
CA TYR A 49 -8.76 3.10 7.67
C TYR A 49 -8.78 4.36 8.56
N GLU A 50 -8.89 5.56 7.99
CA GLU A 50 -8.97 6.82 8.76
C GLU A 50 -10.32 7.02 9.46
N LEU A 51 -11.37 6.33 9.01
CA LEU A 51 -12.71 6.35 9.60
C LEU A 51 -12.90 5.34 10.76
N TYR A 52 -11.89 4.51 11.04
CA TYR A 52 -11.89 3.50 12.11
C TYR A 52 -11.12 4.00 13.34
#